data_AF-A0A329RWQ0-F1
#
_entry.id   AF-A0A329RWQ0-F1
#
_cell.length_a   1.000
_cell.length_b   1.000
_cell.length_c   1.000
_cell.angle_alpha   90.00
_cell.angle_beta   90.00
_cell.angle_gamma   90.00
#
_symmetry.space_group_name_H-M   'P 1'
#
loop_
_entity.id
_entity.type
_entity.pdbx_description
1 polymer ?
#
loop_
_entity_poly.entity_id
_entity_poly.type
_entity_poly.pdbx_seq_one_letter_code
_entity_poly.pdbx_strand_id
1 'polypeptide(L)' 'MENECAECLSDAISAFKFNNPSWHLIKDIVLDKDMGELGLLESDFAGVKV' A
#
# COMPACT_ATOMS: atom_id res chain seq x y z
N MET A 1 -6.03 10.20 -19.57
CA MET A 1 -5.50 8.83 -19.44
C MET A 1 -5.39 8.61 -17.96
N GLU A 2 -6.33 7.85 -17.40
CA GLU A 2 -6.33 7.53 -15.96
C GLU A 2 -5.10 6.67 -15.67
N ASN A 3 -4.47 6.90 -14.51
CA ASN A 3 -3.28 6.16 -14.13
C ASN A 3 -3.71 4.78 -13.62
N GLU A 4 -3.85 3.81 -14.54
CA GLU A 4 -4.26 2.42 -14.24
C GLU A 4 -3.37 1.75 -13.17
N CYS A 5 -2.14 2.23 -12.97
CA CYS A 5 -1.26 1.77 -11.89
C CYS A 5 -1.77 2.11 -10.48
N ALA A 6 -2.39 3.28 -10.29
CA ALA A 6 -2.90 3.71 -9.00
C ALA A 6 -4.13 2.90 -8.56
N GLU A 7 -5.01 2.55 -9.51
CA GLU A 7 -6.15 1.66 -9.27
C GLU A 7 -5.68 0.25 -8.94
N CYS A 8 -4.67 -0.26 -9.66
CA CYS A 8 -4.09 -1.59 -9.41
C CYS A 8 -3.49 -1.72 -8.00
N LEU A 9 -2.76 -0.71 -7.52
CA LEU A 9 -2.20 -0.73 -6.17
C LEU A 9 -3.28 -0.62 -5.08
N SER A 10 -4.28 0.22 -5.29
CA SER A 10 -5.40 0.38 -4.35
C SER A 10 -6.17 -0.94 -4.15
N ASP A 11 -6.40 -1.67 -5.25
CA ASP A 11 -7.01 -3.00 -5.21
C ASP A 11 -6.12 -4.02 -4.46
N ALA A 12 -4.81 -3.99 -4.70
CA ALA A 12 -3.86 -4.86 -4.01
C ALA A 12 -3.83 -4.60 -2.49
N ILE A 13 -3.83 -3.33 -2.06
CA ILE A 13 -3.89 -2.94 -0.65
C ILE A 13 -5.20 -3.41 -0.02
N SER A 14 -6.32 -3.21 -0.72
CA SER A 14 -7.65 -3.63 -0.23
C SER A 14 -7.73 -5.14 -0.06
N ALA A 15 -7.25 -5.91 -1.04
CA ALA A 15 -7.18 -7.36 -0.96
C ALA A 15 -6.24 -7.83 0.16
N PHE A 16 -5.10 -7.16 0.34
CA PHE A 16 -4.15 -7.49 1.41
C PHE A 16 -4.79 -7.33 2.80
N LYS A 17 -5.40 -6.17 3.08
CA LYS A 17 -6.06 -5.90 4.37
C LYS A 17 -7.23 -6.84 4.63
N PHE A 18 -8.02 -7.15 3.59
CA PHE A 18 -9.14 -8.09 3.70
C PHE A 18 -8.69 -9.50 4.09
N ASN A 19 -7.62 -10.00 3.47
CA ASN A 19 -7.10 -11.35 3.73
C ASN A 19 -6.26 -11.43 5.01
N ASN A 20 -5.79 -10.30 5.56
CA ASN A 20 -4.91 -10.26 6.72
C ASN A 20 -5.49 -9.36 7.83
N PRO A 21 -6.38 -9.86 8.72
CA PRO A 21 -7.00 -9.05 9.77
C PRO A 21 -6.02 -8.36 10.71
N SER A 22 -4.81 -8.92 10.84
CA SER A 22 -3.72 -8.41 11.68
C SER A 22 -2.81 -7.41 10.95
N TRP A 23 -3.19 -6.90 9.77
CA TRP A 23 -2.37 -5.97 8.98
C TRP A 23 -1.89 -4.75 9.77
N HIS A 24 -2.68 -4.30 10.75
CA HIS A 24 -2.38 -3.17 11.63
C HIS A 24 -1.17 -3.40 12.56
N LEU A 25 -0.66 -4.64 12.66
CA LEU A 25 0.54 -4.97 13.43
C LEU A 25 1.82 -4.84 12.61
N ILE A 26 1.72 -4.68 11.29
CA ILE A 26 2.87 -4.50 10.40
C ILE A 26 3.57 -3.19 10.75
N LYS A 27 4.90 -3.22 10.76
CA LYS A 27 5.76 -2.08 11.15
C LYS A 27 6.58 -1.54 10.00
N ASP A 28 6.91 -2.38 9.03
CA ASP A 28 7.75 -2.06 7.89
C ASP A 28 7.12 -2.63 6.61
N ILE A 29 7.11 -1.82 5.55
CA ILE A 29 6.75 -2.23 4.19
C ILE A 29 7.96 -1.91 3.30
N VAL A 30 8.46 -2.89 2.54
CA VAL A 30 9.61 -2.71 1.66
C VAL A 30 9.13 -2.61 0.22
N LEU A 31 9.51 -1.54 -0.46
CA LEU A 31 9.13 -1.27 -1.84
C LEU A 31 10.35 -1.16 -2.75
N ASP A 32 10.12 -1.30 -4.04
CA ASP A 32 11.13 -0.93 -5.03
C ASP A 32 11.34 0.60 -5.02
N LYS A 33 12.60 1.02 -5.17
CA LYS A 33 13.00 2.43 -5.16
C LYS A 33 12.33 3.27 -6.25
N ASP A 34 11.89 2.64 -7.34
CA ASP A 34 11.27 3.30 -8.49
C ASP A 34 9.72 3.26 -8.41
N MET A 35 9.15 2.82 -7.29
CA MET A 35 7.71 2.79 -7.07
C MET A 35 7.15 4.20 -6.82
N GLY A 36 6.32 4.68 -7.75
CA GLY A 36 5.82 6.06 -7.77
C GLY A 36 4.69 6.37 -6.78
N GLU A 37 4.01 5.36 -6.23
CA GLU A 37 2.81 5.56 -5.39
C GLU A 37 3.07 5.53 -3.88
N LEU A 38 4.24 5.98 -3.42
CA LEU A 38 4.59 6.08 -1.98
C LEU A 38 3.49 6.76 -1.16
N GLY A 39 2.93 7.87 -1.66
CA GLY A 39 1.89 8.62 -0.95
C GLY A 39 0.60 7.83 -0.71
N LEU A 40 0.26 6.88 -1.60
CA LEU A 40 -0.90 6.00 -1.40
C LEU A 40 -0.66 5.08 -0.20
N LEU A 41 0.51 4.46 -0.14
CA LEU A 41 0.92 3.55 0.92
C LEU A 41 1.06 4.26 2.28
N GLU A 42 1.64 5.46 2.29
CA GLU A 42 1.70 6.29 3.50
C GLU A 42 0.31 6.64 4.05
N SER A 43 -0.67 6.87 3.15
CA SER A 43 -2.06 7.17 3.56
C SER A 43 -2.79 5.94 4.11
N ASP A 44 -2.57 4.77 3.51
CA ASP A 44 -3.27 3.54 3.83
C ASP A 44 -2.67 2.80 5.04
N PHE A 45 -1.38 3.01 5.31
CA PHE A 45 -0.63 2.38 6.38
C PHE A 45 -0.07 3.43 7.35
N ALA A 46 -0.96 4.25 7.91
CA ALA A 46 -0.59 5.28 8.87
C ALA A 46 0.27 4.73 10.04
N GLY A 47 1.49 5.28 10.20
CA GLY A 47 2.43 4.88 11.24
C GLY A 47 3.35 3.71 10.89
N VAL A 48 3.24 3.16 9.67
CA VAL A 48 4.20 2.22 9.10
C VAL A 48 5.32 3.02 8.44
N LYS A 49 6.56 2.56 8.62
CA LYS A 49 7.69 3.10 7.87
C LYS A 49 7.72 2.42 6.50
N VAL A 50 7.57 3.23 5.45
CA VAL A 50 7.67 2.81 4.05
C VAL A 50 9.10 3.02 3.56
#